data_AF-A0A8H7TSB7-F1
#
_entry.id   AF-A0A8H7TSB7-F1
#
_cell.length_a   1.000
_cell.length_b   1.000
_cell.length_c   1.000
_cell.angle_alpha   90.00
_cell.angle_beta   90.00
_cell.angle_gamma   90.00
#
_symmetry.space_group_name_H-M   'P 1'
#
loop_
_entity.id
_entity.type
_entity.pdbx_description
1 polymer ?
#
loop_
_entity_poly.entity_id
_entity_poly.type
_entity_poly.pdbx_seq_one_letter_code
_entity_poly.pdbx_strand_id
1 'polypeptide(L)'
;MVGSDSARSVPSVSMADVDNIIASAGLRGSGNQLDNIQKTLKNIVGEIEKVDTKIEKVDTQSSANFLEIKQQIQGLDQRLAQSTLSAKTRSKNHERMKANQAKIMLHAEATLLPLLNPVTGLEIPSFPSNLGDLYSLEASEIEEILQILDIQTESNGLTTLRQALRVATLGAP
;
A
#
# COMPACT_ATOMS: atom_id res chain seq x y z
N MET A 1 8.43 117.57 -6.98
CA MET A 1 8.26 116.19 -7.52
C MET A 1 9.47 115.38 -7.12
N VAL A 2 9.22 114.10 -6.74
CA VAL A 2 10.17 113.03 -6.39
C VAL A 2 10.94 113.29 -5.07
N GLY A 3 10.75 112.59 -3.95
CA GLY A 3 10.33 111.21 -3.72
C GLY A 3 11.54 110.41 -3.21
N SER A 4 12.00 110.70 -1.98
CA SER A 4 13.17 110.05 -1.39
C SER A 4 12.79 108.65 -0.89
N ASP A 5 13.13 107.62 -1.66
CA ASP A 5 12.97 106.22 -1.28
C ASP A 5 13.84 105.90 -0.04
N SER A 6 13.17 105.58 1.06
CA SER A 6 13.82 105.00 2.25
C SER A 6 14.13 103.54 1.96
N ALA A 7 15.42 103.22 1.79
CA ALA A 7 15.90 101.85 1.75
C ALA A 7 15.55 101.15 3.07
N ARG A 8 14.55 100.27 3.03
CA ARG A 8 14.23 99.37 4.15
C ARG A 8 15.39 98.40 4.33
N SER A 9 16.05 98.48 5.48
CA SER A 9 17.04 97.49 5.91
C SER A 9 16.35 96.14 6.09
N VAL A 10 16.77 95.16 5.31
CA VAL A 10 16.28 93.77 5.44
C VAL A 10 17.05 93.12 6.60
N PRO A 11 16.36 92.57 7.62
CA PRO A 11 17.04 91.89 8.71
C PRO A 11 17.83 90.68 8.18
N SER A 12 19.11 90.60 8.54
CA SER A 12 19.97 89.46 8.19
C SER A 12 19.62 88.26 9.07
N VAL A 13 19.10 87.20 8.46
CA VAL A 13 18.86 85.91 9.13
C VAL A 13 20.19 85.20 9.30
N SER A 14 20.56 84.85 10.53
CA SER A 14 21.78 84.08 10.80
C SER A 14 21.53 82.58 10.61
N MET A 15 22.56 81.78 10.33
CA MET A 15 22.39 80.32 10.25
C MET A 15 21.96 79.69 11.57
N ALA A 16 22.25 80.34 12.70
CA ALA A 16 21.74 79.91 14.01
C ALA A 16 20.22 80.07 14.11
N ASP A 17 19.64 81.11 13.47
CA ASP A 17 18.19 81.29 13.41
C ASP A 17 17.54 80.24 12.52
N VAL A 18 18.19 79.86 11.41
CA VAL A 18 17.72 78.77 10.54
C VAL A 18 17.74 77.44 11.29
N ASP A 19 18.82 77.12 12.01
CA ASP A 19 18.91 75.89 12.81
C ASP A 19 17.89 75.86 13.95
N ASN A 20 17.63 76.99 14.62
CA ASN A 20 16.58 77.10 15.64
C ASN A 20 15.18 76.97 15.04
N ILE A 21 14.91 77.52 13.85
CA ILE A 21 13.64 77.35 13.15
C ILE A 21 13.45 75.87 12.79
N ILE A 22 14.47 75.19 12.27
CA ILE A 22 14.43 73.76 11.94
C ILE A 22 14.21 72.90 13.19
N ALA A 23 14.83 73.25 14.32
CA ALA A 23 14.63 72.57 15.60
C ALA A 23 13.23 72.81 16.16
N SER A 24 12.72 74.04 16.11
CA SER A 24 11.38 74.43 16.59
C SER A 24 10.24 73.92 15.70
N ALA A 25 10.49 73.70 14.41
CA ALA A 25 9.54 73.14 13.46
C ALA A 25 9.39 71.60 13.61
N GLY A 26 10.13 70.97 14.54
CA GLY A 26 10.04 69.53 14.82
C GLY A 26 10.59 68.62 13.72
N LEU A 27 11.15 69.20 12.65
CA LEU A 27 11.52 68.48 11.42
C LEU A 27 12.65 67.46 11.65
N ARG A 28 13.59 67.71 12.57
CA ARG A 28 14.62 66.72 12.98
C ARG A 28 14.04 65.52 13.74
N GLY A 29 13.01 65.74 14.55
CA GLY A 29 12.31 64.67 15.28
C GLY A 29 11.50 63.77 14.36
N SER A 30 10.85 64.35 13.35
CA SER A 30 10.11 63.61 12.31
C SER A 30 11.02 62.77 11.41
N GLY A 31 12.25 63.23 11.10
CA GLY A 31 13.22 62.43 10.34
C GLY A 31 13.57 61.10 11.02
N ASN A 32 13.90 61.15 12.32
CA ASN A 32 14.22 59.95 13.09
C ASN A 32 13.01 58.98 13.22
N GLN A 33 11.79 59.51 13.28
CA GLN A 33 10.58 58.70 13.30
C GLN A 33 10.33 58.01 11.95
N LEU A 34 10.54 58.71 10.84
CA LEU A 34 10.42 58.15 9.49
C LEU A 34 11.44 57.02 9.27
N ASP A 35 12.69 57.20 9.70
CA ASP A 35 13.72 56.17 9.59
C ASP A 35 13.36 54.90 10.39
N ASN A 36 12.82 55.07 11.60
CA ASN A 36 12.36 53.97 12.43
C ASN A 36 11.15 53.24 11.82
N ILE A 37 10.21 53.98 11.24
CA ILE A 37 9.06 53.42 10.51
C ILE A 37 9.56 52.62 9.29
N GLN A 38 10.49 53.18 8.51
CA GLN A 38 11.06 52.52 7.34
C GLN A 38 11.78 51.22 7.72
N LYS A 39 12.55 51.23 8.82
CA LYS A 39 13.21 50.03 9.34
C LYS A 39 12.20 48.96 9.78
N THR A 40 11.12 49.38 10.43
CA THR A 40 10.05 48.48 10.90
C THR A 40 9.32 47.85 9.72
N LEU A 41 8.95 48.65 8.70
CA LEU A 41 8.33 48.17 7.48
C LEU A 41 9.22 47.17 6.75
N LYS A 42 10.53 47.45 6.65
CA LYS A 42 11.49 46.52 6.02
C LYS A 42 11.55 45.18 6.76
N ASN A 43 11.52 45.21 8.10
CA ASN A 43 11.48 43.98 8.90
C ASN A 43 10.17 43.21 8.70
N ILE A 44 9.03 43.91 8.67
CA ILE A 44 7.71 43.29 8.42
C ILE A 44 7.69 42.63 7.04
N VAL A 45 8.18 43.30 6.00
CA VAL A 45 8.28 42.74 4.64
C VAL A 45 9.13 41.46 4.65
N GLY A 46 10.29 41.49 5.31
CA GLY A 46 11.15 40.31 5.43
C GLY A 46 10.51 39.15 6.21
N GLU A 47 9.70 39.41 7.23
CA GLU A 47 8.94 38.37 7.93
C GLU A 47 7.78 37.82 7.07
N ILE A 48 7.11 38.67 6.29
CA ILE A 48 6.07 38.24 5.33
C ILE A 48 6.68 37.31 4.27
N GLU A 49 7.82 37.65 3.69
CA GLU A 49 8.51 36.80 2.70
C GLU A 49 8.89 35.43 3.28
N LYS A 50 9.33 35.38 4.55
CA LYS A 50 9.61 34.11 5.24
C LYS A 50 8.34 33.28 5.46
N VAL A 51 7.22 33.92 5.81
CA VAL A 51 5.94 33.24 5.97
C VAL A 51 5.46 32.69 4.63
N ASP A 52 5.58 33.46 3.56
CA ASP A 52 5.20 33.06 2.20
C ASP A 52 5.99 31.81 1.75
N THR A 53 7.31 31.84 1.95
CA THR A 53 8.19 30.69 1.67
C THR A 53 7.81 29.45 2.50
N LYS A 54 7.35 29.64 3.75
CA LYS A 54 6.88 28.52 4.60
C LYS A 54 5.56 27.96 4.10
N ILE A 55 4.64 28.82 3.65
CA ILE A 55 3.35 28.41 3.09
C ILE A 55 3.58 27.58 1.82
N GLU A 56 4.44 28.01 0.91
CA GLU A 56 4.78 27.23 -0.29
C GLU A 56 5.36 25.85 0.05
N LYS A 57 6.23 25.77 1.07
CA LYS A 57 6.76 24.48 1.54
C LYS A 57 5.69 23.58 2.13
N VAL A 58 4.75 24.13 2.89
CA VAL A 58 3.63 23.36 3.44
C VAL A 58 2.71 22.88 2.32
N ASP A 59 2.44 23.71 1.32
CA ASP A 59 1.57 23.36 0.19
C ASP A 59 2.17 22.23 -0.66
N THR A 60 3.46 22.34 -0.98
CA THR A 60 4.19 21.28 -1.71
C THR A 60 4.25 19.98 -0.92
N GLN A 61 4.54 20.04 0.39
CA GLN A 61 4.54 18.86 1.26
C GLN A 61 3.15 18.24 1.39
N SER A 62 2.12 19.05 1.57
CA SER A 62 0.72 18.60 1.66
C SER A 62 0.29 17.88 0.38
N SER A 63 0.61 18.46 -0.79
CA SER A 63 0.33 17.86 -2.09
C SER A 63 1.03 16.52 -2.28
N ALA A 64 2.30 16.42 -1.87
CA ALA A 64 3.06 15.18 -1.93
C ALA A 64 2.45 14.10 -1.01
N ASN A 65 2.15 14.45 0.23
CA ASN A 65 1.52 13.55 1.20
C ASN A 65 0.16 13.05 0.71
N PHE A 66 -0.65 13.92 0.12
CA PHE A 66 -1.96 13.55 -0.42
C PHE A 66 -1.82 12.53 -1.57
N LEU A 67 -0.83 12.71 -2.44
CA LEU A 67 -0.54 11.76 -3.51
C LEU A 67 -0.09 10.40 -2.96
N GLU A 68 0.78 10.39 -1.97
CA GLU A 68 1.25 9.16 -1.32
C GLU A 68 0.09 8.40 -0.66
N ILE A 69 -0.74 9.09 0.13
CA ILE A 69 -1.93 8.49 0.77
C ILE A 69 -2.86 7.90 -0.28
N LYS A 70 -3.10 8.60 -1.39
CA LYS A 70 -3.93 8.10 -2.49
C LYS A 70 -3.37 6.80 -3.09
N GLN A 71 -2.06 6.71 -3.28
CA GLN A 71 -1.40 5.49 -3.77
C GLN A 71 -1.50 4.34 -2.76
N GLN A 72 -1.31 4.62 -1.46
CA GLN A 72 -1.44 3.62 -0.40
C GLN A 72 -2.86 3.05 -0.32
N ILE A 73 -3.89 3.91 -0.41
CA ILE A 73 -5.30 3.48 -0.44
C ILE A 73 -5.57 2.57 -1.65
N GLN A 74 -5.11 2.95 -2.84
CA GLN A 74 -5.26 2.11 -4.04
C GLN A 74 -4.58 0.74 -3.88
N GLY A 75 -3.41 0.69 -3.22
CA GLY A 75 -2.73 -0.57 -2.91
C GLY A 75 -3.51 -1.44 -1.93
N LEU A 76 -4.16 -0.86 -0.93
CA LEU A 76 -5.02 -1.58 0.01
C LEU A 76 -6.26 -2.17 -0.69
N ASP A 77 -6.92 -1.40 -1.57
CA ASP A 77 -8.07 -1.87 -2.34
C ASP A 77 -7.73 -3.10 -3.21
N GLN A 78 -6.57 -3.08 -3.87
CA GLN A 78 -6.09 -4.22 -4.67
C GLN A 78 -5.84 -5.46 -3.80
N ARG A 79 -5.21 -5.31 -2.64
CA ARG A 79 -4.94 -6.42 -1.71
C ARG A 79 -6.24 -7.00 -1.16
N LEU A 80 -7.22 -6.17 -0.85
CA LEU A 80 -8.54 -6.62 -0.38
C LEU A 80 -9.28 -7.40 -1.46
N ALA A 81 -9.25 -6.93 -2.71
CA ALA A 81 -9.85 -7.64 -3.85
C ALA A 81 -9.21 -9.03 -4.05
N GLN A 82 -7.88 -9.12 -3.99
CA GLN A 82 -7.16 -10.40 -4.10
C GLN A 82 -7.46 -11.34 -2.94
N SER A 83 -7.53 -10.85 -1.70
CA SER A 83 -7.89 -11.63 -0.52
C SER A 83 -9.31 -12.20 -0.64
N THR A 84 -10.26 -11.38 -1.09
CA THR A 84 -11.66 -11.79 -1.30
C THR A 84 -11.78 -12.86 -2.38
N LEU A 85 -11.06 -12.71 -3.50
CA LEU A 85 -11.01 -13.71 -4.55
C LEU A 85 -10.40 -15.03 -4.05
N SER A 86 -9.34 -14.95 -3.24
CA SER A 86 -8.69 -16.11 -2.63
C SER A 86 -9.64 -16.83 -1.66
N ALA A 87 -10.36 -16.07 -0.82
CA ALA A 87 -11.36 -16.62 0.09
C ALA A 87 -12.51 -17.30 -0.67
N LYS A 88 -13.04 -16.66 -1.73
CA LYS A 88 -14.08 -17.22 -2.59
C LYS A 88 -13.62 -18.50 -3.28
N THR A 89 -12.37 -18.54 -3.72
CA THR A 89 -11.76 -19.74 -4.34
C THR A 89 -11.62 -20.88 -3.33
N ARG A 90 -11.14 -20.58 -2.12
CA ARG A 90 -11.07 -21.56 -1.03
C ARG A 90 -12.45 -22.12 -0.66
N SER A 91 -13.47 -21.27 -0.56
CA SER A 91 -14.85 -21.70 -0.29
C SER A 91 -15.39 -22.63 -1.37
N LYS A 92 -15.25 -22.26 -2.65
CA LYS A 92 -15.68 -23.10 -3.78
C LYS A 92 -14.95 -24.45 -3.80
N ASN A 93 -13.65 -24.46 -3.49
CA ASN A 93 -12.89 -25.71 -3.41
C ASN A 93 -13.35 -26.58 -2.25
N HIS A 94 -13.65 -25.99 -1.09
CA HIS A 94 -14.20 -26.72 0.05
C HIS A 94 -15.57 -27.33 -0.25
N GLU A 95 -16.47 -26.58 -0.87
CA GLU A 95 -17.79 -27.09 -1.29
C GLU A 95 -17.66 -28.25 -2.29
N ARG A 96 -16.78 -28.11 -3.29
CA ARG A 96 -16.49 -29.20 -4.24
C ARG A 96 -15.94 -30.44 -3.56
N MET A 97 -15.05 -30.27 -2.59
CA MET A 97 -14.50 -31.39 -1.82
C MET A 97 -15.58 -32.10 -1.01
N LYS A 98 -16.45 -31.34 -0.31
CA LYS A 98 -17.61 -31.89 0.40
C LYS A 98 -18.56 -32.65 -0.53
N ALA A 99 -18.89 -32.07 -1.68
CA ALA A 99 -19.76 -32.71 -2.66
C ALA A 99 -19.15 -34.02 -3.20
N ASN A 100 -17.83 -34.03 -3.44
CA ASN A 100 -17.13 -35.25 -3.86
C ASN A 100 -17.09 -36.31 -2.76
N GLN A 101 -16.82 -35.93 -1.51
CA GLN A 101 -16.87 -36.85 -0.37
C GLN A 101 -18.28 -37.45 -0.21
N ALA A 102 -19.33 -36.62 -0.33
CA ALA A 102 -20.71 -37.10 -0.26
C ALA A 102 -21.03 -38.10 -1.39
N LYS A 103 -20.57 -37.84 -2.62
CA LYS A 103 -20.72 -38.78 -3.75
C LYS A 103 -19.99 -40.09 -3.51
N ILE A 104 -18.78 -40.05 -2.93
CA ILE A 104 -18.02 -41.25 -2.59
C ILE A 104 -18.75 -42.05 -1.52
N MET A 105 -19.28 -41.40 -0.47
CA MET A 105 -20.05 -42.08 0.57
C MET A 105 -21.33 -42.75 0.02
N LEU A 106 -21.99 -42.12 -0.95
CA LEU A 106 -23.15 -42.69 -1.65
C LEU A 106 -22.81 -43.95 -2.47
N HIS A 107 -21.55 -44.13 -2.85
CA HIS A 107 -21.07 -45.28 -3.63
C HIS A 107 -19.99 -46.08 -2.88
N ALA A 108 -19.92 -45.97 -1.55
CA ALA A 108 -18.89 -46.63 -0.76
C ALA A 108 -18.91 -48.16 -0.92
N GLU A 109 -20.10 -48.71 -1.15
CA GLU A 109 -20.33 -50.15 -1.36
C GLU A 109 -20.13 -50.59 -2.82
N ALA A 110 -19.81 -49.68 -3.74
CA ALA A 110 -19.56 -50.04 -5.14
C ALA A 110 -18.30 -50.91 -5.22
N THR A 111 -18.45 -52.11 -5.79
CA THR A 111 -17.36 -53.07 -5.95
C THR A 111 -16.31 -52.52 -6.91
N LEU A 112 -15.08 -52.39 -6.42
CA LEU A 112 -13.91 -52.05 -7.21
C LEU A 112 -13.40 -53.28 -7.96
N LEU A 113 -12.88 -53.06 -9.16
CA LEU A 113 -12.16 -54.11 -9.87
C LEU A 113 -10.83 -54.37 -9.13
N PRO A 114 -10.45 -55.65 -8.95
CA PRO A 114 -9.20 -55.99 -8.30
C PRO A 114 -8.02 -55.45 -9.10
N LEU A 115 -7.05 -54.87 -8.41
CA LEU A 115 -5.82 -54.40 -9.04
C LEU A 115 -4.91 -55.59 -9.34
N LEU A 116 -4.39 -55.67 -10.57
CA LEU A 116 -3.52 -56.75 -11.00
C LEU A 116 -2.06 -56.35 -10.88
N ASN A 117 -1.21 -57.29 -10.45
CA ASN A 117 0.22 -57.14 -10.50
C ASN A 117 0.68 -57.13 -11.97
N PRO A 118 1.44 -56.11 -12.42
CA PRO A 118 1.83 -55.96 -13.82
C PRO A 118 2.82 -57.04 -14.32
N VAL A 119 3.56 -57.68 -13.40
CA VAL A 119 4.56 -58.71 -13.72
C VAL A 119 3.93 -60.10 -13.74
N THR A 120 3.06 -60.41 -12.77
CA THR A 120 2.47 -61.75 -12.62
C THR A 120 1.07 -61.88 -13.21
N GLY A 121 0.38 -60.76 -13.47
CA GLY A 121 -1.00 -60.72 -13.94
C GLY A 121 -2.05 -61.17 -12.91
N LEU A 122 -1.63 -61.48 -11.68
CA LEU A 122 -2.50 -61.93 -10.59
C LEU A 122 -3.04 -60.75 -9.78
N GLU A 123 -4.21 -60.94 -9.18
CA GLU A 123 -4.81 -59.96 -8.27
C GLU A 123 -3.91 -59.71 -7.05
N ILE A 124 -3.82 -58.45 -6.64
CA ILE A 124 -3.08 -58.02 -5.46
C ILE A 124 -3.94 -58.33 -4.23
N PRO A 125 -3.52 -59.23 -3.32
CA PRO A 125 -4.37 -59.73 -2.23
C PRO A 125 -4.84 -58.64 -1.26
N SER A 126 -4.02 -57.61 -1.03
CA SER A 126 -4.31 -56.50 -0.12
C SER A 126 -5.13 -55.38 -0.76
N PHE A 127 -5.51 -55.50 -2.05
CA PHE A 127 -6.26 -54.44 -2.74
C PHE A 127 -7.74 -54.43 -2.30
N PRO A 128 -8.29 -53.27 -1.89
CA PRO A 128 -9.65 -53.16 -1.41
C PRO A 128 -10.71 -53.53 -2.46
N SER A 129 -11.77 -54.18 -1.98
CA SER A 129 -12.88 -54.63 -2.83
C SER A 129 -13.92 -53.53 -3.12
N ASN A 130 -13.89 -52.41 -2.38
CA ASN A 130 -14.84 -51.32 -2.53
C ASN A 130 -14.19 -49.96 -2.19
N LEU A 131 -14.88 -48.88 -2.54
CA LEU A 131 -14.37 -47.52 -2.31
C LEU A 131 -14.23 -47.18 -0.82
N GLY A 132 -15.14 -47.66 0.04
CA GLY A 132 -15.06 -47.42 1.47
C GLY A 132 -13.77 -47.94 2.10
N ASP A 133 -13.42 -49.18 1.77
CA ASP A 133 -12.20 -49.85 2.22
C ASP A 133 -10.94 -49.18 1.64
N LEU A 134 -11.00 -48.72 0.38
CA LEU A 134 -9.90 -47.97 -0.25
C LEU A 134 -9.57 -46.66 0.46
N TYR A 135 -10.58 -45.95 0.96
CA TYR A 135 -10.36 -44.72 1.73
C TYR A 135 -10.02 -44.98 3.20
N SER A 136 -10.13 -46.21 3.66
CA SER A 136 -9.86 -46.62 5.04
C SER A 136 -8.54 -47.40 5.20
N LEU A 137 -7.83 -47.67 4.08
CA LEU A 137 -6.51 -48.32 4.07
C LEU A 137 -5.51 -47.62 5.01
N GLU A 138 -4.84 -48.42 5.83
CA GLU A 138 -3.74 -47.95 6.65
C GLU A 138 -2.48 -47.72 5.80
N ALA A 139 -1.57 -46.87 6.29
CA ALA A 139 -0.36 -46.52 5.55
C ALA A 139 0.51 -47.75 5.20
N SER A 140 0.54 -48.77 6.06
CA SER A 140 1.25 -50.03 5.83
C SER A 140 0.65 -50.87 4.70
N GLU A 141 -0.67 -50.89 4.57
CA GLU A 141 -1.37 -51.63 3.51
C GLU A 141 -1.17 -50.94 2.15
N ILE A 142 -1.13 -49.61 2.15
CA ILE A 142 -0.77 -48.82 0.97
C ILE A 142 0.66 -49.13 0.54
N GLU A 143 1.62 -49.13 1.48
CA GLU A 143 3.03 -49.44 1.16
C GLU A 143 3.21 -50.84 0.58
N GLU A 144 2.50 -51.85 1.11
CA GLU A 144 2.53 -53.22 0.61
C GLU A 144 2.04 -53.32 -0.85
N ILE A 145 0.89 -52.69 -1.15
CA ILE A 145 0.35 -52.64 -2.53
C ILE A 145 1.37 -51.98 -3.47
N LEU A 146 2.04 -50.92 -3.02
CA LEU A 146 3.02 -50.19 -3.84
C LEU A 146 4.30 -50.96 -4.09
N GLN A 147 4.77 -51.69 -3.09
CA GLN A 147 5.90 -52.59 -3.23
C GLN A 147 5.59 -53.71 -4.24
N ILE A 148 4.37 -54.25 -4.23
CA ILE A 148 3.90 -55.27 -5.19
C ILE A 148 3.82 -54.69 -6.62
N LEU A 149 3.50 -53.41 -6.76
CA LEU A 149 3.46 -52.71 -8.05
C LEU A 149 4.84 -52.22 -8.54
N ASP A 150 5.92 -52.50 -7.79
CA ASP A 150 7.29 -52.04 -8.06
C ASP A 150 7.39 -50.50 -8.19
N ILE A 151 6.51 -49.77 -7.49
CA ILE A 151 6.53 -48.30 -7.46
C ILE A 151 7.40 -47.87 -6.28
N GLN A 152 8.60 -47.39 -6.56
CA GLN A 152 9.50 -46.86 -5.53
C GLN A 152 8.91 -45.61 -4.88
N THR A 153 8.46 -45.74 -3.65
CA THR A 153 7.89 -44.68 -2.80
C THR A 153 8.98 -43.92 -2.06
N GLU A 154 9.93 -43.30 -2.77
CA GLU A 154 10.61 -42.15 -2.18
C GLU A 154 9.56 -41.05 -1.96
N SER A 155 9.64 -40.33 -0.85
CA SER A 155 8.65 -39.45 -0.20
C SER A 155 7.76 -38.52 -1.05
N ASN A 156 8.03 -38.36 -2.36
CA ASN A 156 7.17 -37.69 -3.35
C ASN A 156 6.14 -38.63 -4.03
N GLY A 157 6.23 -39.95 -3.80
CA GLY A 157 5.41 -40.99 -4.44
C GLY A 157 3.94 -40.98 -4.04
N LEU A 158 3.62 -40.70 -2.76
CA LEU A 158 2.23 -40.72 -2.25
C LEU A 158 1.32 -39.66 -2.90
N THR A 159 1.86 -38.46 -3.17
CA THR A 159 1.12 -37.39 -3.86
C THR A 159 0.87 -37.74 -5.32
N THR A 160 1.89 -38.33 -5.96
CA THR A 160 1.83 -38.85 -7.33
C THR A 160 0.86 -40.03 -7.43
N LEU A 161 0.77 -40.85 -6.39
CA LEU A 161 -0.13 -41.99 -6.29
C LEU A 161 -1.60 -41.57 -6.20
N ARG A 162 -1.93 -40.59 -5.35
CA ARG A 162 -3.30 -40.05 -5.30
C ARG A 162 -3.73 -39.49 -6.66
N GLN A 163 -2.79 -38.94 -7.43
CA GLN A 163 -3.04 -38.45 -8.78
C GLN A 163 -3.19 -39.61 -9.78
N ALA A 164 -2.34 -40.64 -9.71
CA ALA A 164 -2.35 -41.79 -10.61
C ALA A 164 -3.57 -42.69 -10.40
N LEU A 165 -3.92 -43.01 -9.15
CA LEU A 165 -5.13 -43.75 -8.79
C LEU A 165 -6.38 -42.99 -9.25
N ARG A 166 -6.42 -41.67 -9.08
CA ARG A 166 -7.52 -40.83 -9.56
C ARG A 166 -7.69 -40.89 -11.08
N VAL A 167 -6.60 -40.95 -11.84
CA VAL A 167 -6.63 -41.07 -13.31
C VAL A 167 -7.07 -42.48 -13.73
N ALA A 168 -6.56 -43.52 -13.06
CA ALA A 168 -6.91 -44.90 -13.37
C ALA A 168 -8.38 -45.24 -13.06
N THR A 169 -8.95 -44.72 -11.98
CA THR A 169 -10.35 -45.00 -11.59
C THR A 169 -11.38 -44.19 -12.37
N LEU A 170 -10.98 -43.10 -13.04
CA LEU A 170 -11.91 -42.21 -13.75
C LEU A 170 -12.02 -42.49 -15.26
N GLY A 171 -11.23 -43.43 -15.80
CA GLY A 171 -11.15 -43.65 -17.24
C GLY A 171 -10.48 -42.46 -17.95
N ALA A 172 -9.25 -42.66 -18.42
CA ALA A 172 -8.74 -41.83 -19.49
C ALA A 172 -9.62 -42.02 -20.75
N PRO A 173 -9.77 -41.01 -21.63
CA PRO A 173 -10.48 -41.16 -22.90
C PRO A 173 -9.94 -42.30 -23.77
#